data_AF-R0CWJ0-F1
#
_entry.id   AF-R0CWJ0-F1
#
_cell.length_a   1.000
_cell.length_b   1.000
_cell.length_c   1.000
_cell.angle_alpha   90.00
_cell.angle_beta   90.00
_cell.angle_gamma   90.00
#
_symmetry.space_group_name_H-M   'P 1'
#
loop_
_entity.id
_entity.type
_entity.pdbx_description
1 polymer ?
#
loop_
_entity_poly.entity_id
_entity_poly.type
_entity_poly.pdbx_seq_one_letter_code
_entity_poly.pdbx_strand_id
1 'polypeptide(L)'
;MTGSLASVHPELIPEWSEKNLPLTPDKITFGSNKRVWWKGACGHEWETSVKARSKGEKCPICSGARVIEGINDLATLKPLLAQEWSEKNELKPTEVSVASHKKIIWKCKHGHEWEASVKSRTVNGTGCPYCSHNKVLAGFNDLASQYPDIAAEWSDRNLPLQPTMVTAFANSKAWWKCNTCGYEWNTLISTRSGGSKCPCCSGYTFIKGKNDLKSTHPQIAKEWSEKNYPLQPNEVNAKLRKNVWWHCRKCGNEWKSVINARVKGTVCPVCAEREVLAGYNDLATTDRELLVEWDYELNKLKPTEVSRNSAKRAWWQCRYGHSWSMKINERTVLGKGCRICEQEYLSLFPALVISYYANLKGLKVELGSDRLFGIPLDVYIPLEQIAIQVNTDSEKIDILKEHLCKQRGIKLIKLPMKPNEAEPEYAQRIKAAFQSVHIFISSDTQEDVRVIRKTFENWRSSR
;
A
#
# COMPACT_ATOMS: atom_id res chain seq x y z
N MET A 1 -60.93 -57.92 25.49
CA MET A 1 -60.69 -57.32 26.82
C MET A 1 -60.41 -55.84 26.63
N THR A 2 -61.11 -54.95 27.35
CA THR A 2 -60.76 -53.53 27.42
C THR A 2 -59.40 -53.38 28.12
N GLY A 3 -58.41 -52.78 27.46
CA GLY A 3 -57.06 -52.61 28.01
C GLY A 3 -56.10 -53.79 27.80
N SER A 4 -56.26 -54.58 26.73
CA SER A 4 -55.25 -55.59 26.37
C SER A 4 -53.93 -54.94 25.96
N LEU A 5 -52.81 -55.63 26.19
CA LEU A 5 -51.48 -55.16 25.81
C LEU A 5 -51.42 -54.80 24.32
N ALA A 6 -51.98 -55.66 23.46
CA ALA A 6 -52.01 -55.43 22.01
C ALA A 6 -52.74 -54.13 21.62
N SER A 7 -53.84 -53.80 22.31
CA SER A 7 -54.61 -52.59 22.01
C SER A 7 -54.00 -51.30 22.55
N VAL A 8 -53.31 -51.36 23.70
CA VAL A 8 -52.81 -50.17 24.41
C VAL A 8 -51.36 -49.87 24.03
N HIS A 9 -50.55 -50.91 23.79
CA HIS A 9 -49.15 -50.83 23.43
C HIS A 9 -48.83 -51.69 22.20
N PRO A 10 -49.39 -51.36 21.02
CA PRO A 10 -49.11 -52.10 19.79
C PRO A 10 -47.61 -52.12 19.42
N GLU A 11 -46.84 -51.13 19.85
CA GLU A 11 -45.39 -51.04 19.66
C GLU A 11 -44.60 -52.13 20.39
N LEU A 12 -45.19 -52.78 21.40
CA LEU A 12 -44.56 -53.86 22.17
C LEU A 12 -44.83 -55.26 21.59
N ILE A 13 -45.80 -55.38 20.68
CA ILE A 13 -46.17 -56.67 20.05
C ILE A 13 -44.98 -57.29 19.28
N PRO A 14 -44.20 -56.53 18.48
CA PRO A 14 -43.04 -57.09 17.77
C PRO A 14 -41.96 -57.66 18.71
N GLU A 15 -41.94 -57.21 19.96
CA GLU A 15 -41.03 -57.71 20.99
C GLU A 15 -41.60 -58.93 21.75
N TRP A 16 -42.81 -59.41 21.44
CA TRP A 16 -43.37 -60.58 22.13
C TRP A 16 -42.73 -61.88 21.63
N SER A 17 -42.16 -62.69 22.54
CA SER A 17 -41.54 -63.96 22.16
C SER A 17 -42.57 -65.06 21.91
N GLU A 18 -42.29 -65.93 20.95
CA GLU A 18 -43.05 -67.15 20.68
C GLU A 18 -43.04 -68.13 21.86
N LYS A 19 -42.07 -68.01 22.79
CA LYS A 19 -42.00 -68.81 24.03
C LYS A 19 -43.18 -68.62 24.97
N ASN A 20 -43.97 -67.58 24.75
CA ASN A 20 -45.16 -67.32 25.56
C ASN A 20 -46.38 -68.14 25.13
N LEU A 21 -46.33 -68.86 23.99
CA LEU A 21 -47.46 -69.67 23.53
C LEU A 21 -47.89 -70.68 24.61
N PRO A 22 -49.20 -70.85 24.85
CA PRO A 22 -50.35 -70.34 24.07
C PRO A 22 -50.86 -68.93 24.48
N LEU A 23 -50.14 -68.19 25.33
CA LEU A 23 -50.51 -66.83 25.75
C LEU A 23 -50.15 -65.80 24.67
N THR A 24 -51.17 -65.07 24.19
CA THR A 24 -51.01 -64.01 23.18
C THR A 24 -51.19 -62.61 23.79
N PRO A 25 -50.61 -61.55 23.17
CA PRO A 25 -50.75 -60.16 23.62
C PRO A 25 -52.19 -59.66 23.79
N ASP A 26 -53.16 -60.22 23.06
CA ASP A 26 -54.59 -59.89 23.17
C ASP A 26 -55.27 -60.45 24.43
N LYS A 27 -54.66 -61.47 25.04
CA LYS A 27 -55.18 -62.22 26.20
C LYS A 27 -54.58 -61.75 27.53
N ILE A 28 -53.83 -60.66 27.55
CA ILE A 28 -53.22 -60.09 28.76
C ILE A 28 -53.34 -58.58 28.78
N THR A 29 -53.53 -57.98 29.95
CA THR A 29 -53.61 -56.52 30.12
C THR A 29 -52.23 -55.89 30.31
N PHE A 30 -52.05 -54.64 29.86
CA PHE A 30 -50.77 -53.93 29.97
C PHE A 30 -50.28 -53.70 31.41
N GLY A 31 -51.19 -53.73 32.40
CA GLY A 31 -50.88 -53.58 33.81
C GLY A 31 -50.51 -54.89 34.54
N SER A 32 -50.45 -56.02 33.84
CA SER A 32 -50.24 -57.34 34.45
C SER A 32 -48.83 -57.51 35.05
N ASN A 33 -48.74 -58.04 36.26
CA ASN A 33 -47.46 -58.41 36.88
C ASN A 33 -46.92 -59.76 36.35
N LYS A 34 -47.61 -60.45 35.44
CA LYS A 34 -47.16 -61.73 34.88
C LYS A 34 -45.87 -61.54 34.09
N ARG A 35 -44.84 -62.30 34.45
CA ARG A 35 -43.56 -62.37 33.74
C ARG A 35 -43.74 -63.18 32.46
N VAL A 36 -43.27 -62.61 31.35
CA VAL A 36 -43.36 -63.19 30.00
C VAL A 36 -42.04 -62.91 29.28
N TRP A 37 -41.78 -63.69 28.22
CA TRP A 37 -40.59 -63.57 27.41
C TRP A 37 -40.74 -62.46 26.35
N TRP A 38 -39.77 -61.56 26.30
CA TRP A 38 -39.66 -60.49 25.32
C TRP A 38 -38.42 -60.73 24.45
N LYS A 39 -38.46 -60.35 23.19
CA LYS A 39 -37.37 -60.47 22.21
C LYS A 39 -36.89 -59.08 21.80
N GLY A 40 -35.61 -58.81 22.03
CA GLY A 40 -35.06 -57.48 21.86
C GLY A 40 -34.67 -57.24 20.42
N ALA A 41 -34.46 -55.99 20.04
CA ALA A 41 -33.90 -55.66 18.72
C ALA A 41 -32.52 -56.34 18.47
N CYS A 42 -31.76 -56.64 19.54
CA CYS A 42 -30.52 -57.42 19.45
C CYS A 42 -30.73 -58.94 19.34
N GLY A 43 -31.97 -59.43 19.21
CA GLY A 43 -32.32 -60.85 19.17
C GLY A 43 -32.35 -61.55 20.53
N HIS A 44 -31.87 -60.92 21.60
CA HIS A 44 -31.89 -61.47 22.96
C HIS A 44 -33.30 -61.60 23.50
N GLU A 45 -33.63 -62.79 24.00
CA GLU A 45 -34.89 -63.04 24.70
C GLU A 45 -34.70 -62.91 26.22
N TRP A 46 -35.53 -62.10 26.87
CA TRP A 46 -35.47 -61.87 28.31
C TRP A 46 -36.86 -61.89 28.94
N GLU A 47 -36.91 -62.24 30.22
CA GLU A 47 -38.17 -62.33 30.95
C GLU A 47 -38.36 -61.10 31.85
N THR A 48 -39.47 -60.39 31.67
CA THR A 48 -39.94 -59.36 32.62
C THR A 48 -41.47 -59.29 32.64
N SER A 49 -42.04 -58.61 33.64
CA SER A 49 -43.49 -58.42 33.74
C SER A 49 -44.03 -57.50 32.64
N VAL A 50 -45.28 -57.76 32.20
CA VAL A 50 -45.96 -56.88 31.23
C VAL A 50 -46.03 -55.44 31.73
N LYS A 51 -46.36 -55.25 33.01
CA LYS A 51 -46.38 -53.94 33.66
C LYS A 51 -45.05 -53.20 33.58
N ALA A 52 -43.93 -53.88 33.83
CA ALA A 52 -42.60 -53.26 33.79
C ALA A 52 -42.18 -52.92 32.35
N ARG A 53 -42.44 -53.81 31.39
CA ARG A 53 -42.22 -53.53 29.97
C ARG A 53 -43.06 -52.34 29.48
N SER A 54 -44.35 -52.29 29.83
CA SER A 54 -45.25 -51.17 29.50
C SER A 54 -44.84 -49.85 30.17
N LYS A 55 -44.15 -49.89 31.33
CA LYS A 55 -43.53 -48.73 31.97
C LYS A 55 -42.19 -48.31 31.35
N GLY A 56 -41.73 -48.99 30.30
CA GLY A 56 -40.53 -48.64 29.55
C GLY A 56 -39.27 -49.38 29.94
N GLU A 57 -39.34 -50.48 30.72
CA GLU A 57 -38.19 -51.37 30.91
C GLU A 57 -37.73 -51.92 29.55
N LYS A 58 -36.43 -51.88 29.29
CA LYS A 58 -35.84 -52.28 28.01
C LYS A 58 -35.07 -53.59 28.18
N CYS A 59 -34.81 -54.27 27.06
CA CYS A 59 -33.89 -55.40 27.02
C CYS A 59 -32.58 -55.05 27.74
N PRO A 60 -32.09 -55.86 28.70
CA PRO A 60 -30.90 -55.54 29.49
C PRO A 60 -29.62 -55.41 28.64
N ILE A 61 -29.60 -56.03 27.45
CA ILE A 61 -28.50 -55.87 26.48
C ILE A 61 -28.71 -54.58 25.68
N CYS A 62 -29.88 -54.35 25.09
CA CYS A 62 -30.12 -53.12 24.33
C CYS A 62 -29.96 -51.84 25.18
N SER A 63 -30.27 -51.91 26.48
CA SER A 63 -30.10 -50.80 27.42
C SER A 63 -28.66 -50.63 27.93
N GLY A 64 -27.78 -51.60 27.66
CA GLY A 64 -26.40 -51.61 28.16
C GLY A 64 -26.27 -51.93 29.65
N ALA A 65 -27.33 -52.43 30.30
CA ALA A 65 -27.31 -52.89 31.69
C ALA A 65 -26.54 -54.22 31.84
N ARG A 66 -26.51 -55.05 30.79
CA ARG A 66 -25.67 -56.23 30.66
C ARG A 66 -24.86 -56.13 29.38
N VAL A 67 -23.54 -56.26 29.47
CA VAL A 67 -22.63 -56.21 28.31
C VAL A 67 -22.41 -57.63 27.78
N ILE A 68 -22.54 -57.79 26.47
CA ILE A 68 -22.20 -59.00 25.73
C ILE A 68 -21.26 -58.60 24.58
N GLU A 69 -20.11 -59.24 24.56
CA GLU A 69 -19.09 -59.11 23.52
C GLU A 69 -19.68 -59.47 22.13
N GLY A 70 -19.40 -58.63 21.14
CA GLY A 70 -19.89 -58.76 19.77
C GLY A 70 -21.29 -58.20 19.54
N ILE A 71 -21.98 -57.70 20.57
CA ILE A 71 -23.35 -57.17 20.45
C ILE A 71 -23.43 -55.70 20.87
N ASN A 72 -23.13 -55.40 22.14
CA ASN A 72 -23.37 -54.07 22.71
C ASN A 72 -22.17 -53.52 23.50
N ASP A 73 -21.02 -54.18 23.40
CA ASP A 73 -19.77 -53.72 23.97
C ASP A 73 -19.17 -52.54 23.19
N LEU A 74 -18.22 -51.85 23.81
CA LEU A 74 -17.60 -50.66 23.22
C LEU A 74 -16.78 -50.98 21.97
N ALA A 75 -16.07 -52.11 21.93
CA ALA A 75 -15.24 -52.47 20.78
C ALA A 75 -16.10 -52.65 19.52
N THR A 76 -17.22 -53.34 19.68
CA THR A 76 -18.18 -53.58 18.59
C THR A 76 -18.85 -52.30 18.13
N LEU A 77 -19.36 -51.48 19.06
CA LEU A 77 -20.15 -50.29 18.71
C LEU A 77 -19.32 -49.07 18.33
N LYS A 78 -18.08 -48.96 18.83
CA LYS A 78 -17.18 -47.81 18.64
C LYS A 78 -15.73 -48.26 18.41
N PRO A 79 -15.44 -48.98 17.31
CA PRO A 79 -14.13 -49.56 17.04
C PRO A 79 -12.98 -48.54 17.01
N LEU A 80 -13.24 -47.31 16.52
CA LEU A 80 -12.23 -46.25 16.52
C LEU A 80 -11.87 -45.76 17.93
N LEU A 81 -12.84 -45.70 18.86
CA LEU A 81 -12.56 -45.33 20.25
C LEU A 81 -11.88 -46.48 20.99
N ALA A 82 -12.17 -47.74 20.63
CA ALA A 82 -11.47 -48.89 21.19
C ALA A 82 -9.95 -48.87 20.91
N GLN A 83 -9.53 -48.27 19.80
CA GLN A 83 -8.10 -48.05 19.50
C GLN A 83 -7.43 -47.03 20.43
N GLU A 84 -8.21 -46.16 21.07
CA GLU A 84 -7.72 -45.21 22.08
C GLU A 84 -7.72 -45.81 23.50
N TRP A 85 -7.97 -47.10 23.65
CA TRP A 85 -7.93 -47.76 24.94
C TRP A 85 -6.48 -47.98 25.38
N SER A 86 -6.10 -47.51 26.57
CA SER A 86 -4.75 -47.77 27.09
C SER A 86 -4.60 -49.23 27.53
N GLU A 87 -3.44 -49.81 27.25
CA GLU A 87 -3.03 -51.14 27.73
C GLU A 87 -2.89 -51.21 29.26
N LYS A 88 -2.85 -50.06 29.94
CA LYS A 88 -2.78 -49.98 31.42
C LYS A 88 -4.11 -50.26 32.12
N ASN A 89 -5.21 -50.39 31.36
CA ASN A 89 -6.50 -50.71 31.96
C ASN A 89 -6.62 -52.19 32.25
N GLU A 90 -7.19 -52.53 33.40
CA GLU A 90 -7.55 -53.91 33.74
C GLU A 90 -8.76 -54.41 32.94
N LEU A 91 -9.71 -53.51 32.63
CA LEU A 91 -10.91 -53.83 31.86
C LEU A 91 -10.65 -53.72 30.36
N LYS A 92 -11.19 -54.67 29.59
CA LYS A 92 -11.17 -54.65 28.13
C LYS A 92 -12.30 -53.81 27.56
N PRO A 93 -12.14 -53.23 26.36
CA PRO A 93 -13.23 -52.57 25.62
C PRO A 93 -14.47 -53.45 25.43
N THR A 94 -14.29 -54.78 25.38
CA THR A 94 -15.37 -55.77 25.20
C THR A 94 -16.19 -56.00 26.47
N GLU A 95 -15.76 -55.49 27.63
CA GLU A 95 -16.40 -55.71 28.94
C GLU A 95 -17.21 -54.50 29.43
N VAL A 96 -17.31 -53.44 28.61
CA VAL A 96 -18.01 -52.21 28.96
C VAL A 96 -19.01 -51.79 27.87
N SER A 97 -20.15 -51.25 28.29
CA SER A 97 -21.10 -50.60 27.38
C SER A 97 -20.67 -49.17 27.07
N VAL A 98 -21.09 -48.66 25.91
CA VAL A 98 -20.80 -47.28 25.49
C VAL A 98 -21.34 -46.22 26.45
N ALA A 99 -22.36 -46.50 27.26
CA ALA A 99 -22.92 -45.55 28.23
C ALA A 99 -22.35 -45.70 29.65
N SER A 100 -21.32 -46.54 29.82
CA SER A 100 -20.75 -46.84 31.14
C SER A 100 -20.16 -45.62 31.84
N HIS A 101 -20.39 -45.52 33.15
CA HIS A 101 -19.82 -44.50 34.01
C HIS A 101 -18.42 -44.86 34.54
N LYS A 102 -17.92 -46.08 34.24
CA LYS A 102 -16.57 -46.51 34.62
C LYS A 102 -15.54 -45.57 34.01
N LYS A 103 -14.57 -45.15 34.83
CA LYS A 103 -13.42 -44.36 34.40
C LYS A 103 -12.30 -45.30 33.97
N ILE A 104 -11.74 -45.02 32.80
CA ILE A 104 -10.65 -45.79 32.22
C ILE A 104 -9.60 -44.82 31.65
N ILE A 105 -8.39 -45.31 31.45
CA ILE A 105 -7.27 -44.58 30.88
C ILE A 105 -7.37 -44.63 29.36
N TRP A 106 -7.54 -43.47 28.74
CA TRP A 106 -7.54 -43.30 27.29
C TRP A 106 -6.16 -42.87 26.83
N LYS A 107 -5.75 -43.30 25.64
CA LYS A 107 -4.51 -42.93 24.98
C LYS A 107 -4.82 -42.38 23.58
N CYS A 108 -4.51 -41.11 23.33
CA CYS A 108 -4.76 -40.52 22.02
C CYS A 108 -3.62 -40.84 21.05
N LYS A 109 -3.81 -40.48 19.78
CA LYS A 109 -2.80 -40.64 18.71
C LYS A 109 -1.45 -39.97 19.00
N HIS A 110 -1.39 -38.96 19.87
CA HIS A 110 -0.15 -38.31 20.30
C HIS A 110 0.49 -38.99 21.51
N GLY A 111 -0.06 -40.11 21.98
CA GLY A 111 0.44 -40.88 23.11
C GLY A 111 0.05 -40.32 24.48
N HIS A 112 -0.72 -39.24 24.56
CA HIS A 112 -1.17 -38.71 25.84
C HIS A 112 -2.16 -39.64 26.51
N GLU A 113 -1.96 -39.89 27.80
CA GLU A 113 -2.85 -40.69 28.61
C GLU A 113 -3.66 -39.83 29.59
N TRP A 114 -4.96 -40.07 29.65
CA TRP A 114 -5.85 -39.40 30.61
C TRP A 114 -7.00 -40.28 31.05
N GLU A 115 -7.46 -40.06 32.27
CA GLU A 115 -8.62 -40.76 32.82
C GLU A 115 -9.92 -40.04 32.45
N ALA A 116 -10.87 -40.77 31.89
CA ALA A 116 -12.23 -40.27 31.64
C ALA A 116 -13.25 -41.43 31.67
N SER A 117 -14.50 -41.12 31.98
CA SER A 117 -15.57 -42.12 31.91
C SER A 117 -15.85 -42.51 30.46
N VAL A 118 -16.24 -43.78 30.25
CA VAL A 118 -16.60 -44.28 28.91
C VAL A 118 -17.68 -43.41 28.27
N LYS A 119 -18.76 -43.13 29.01
CA LYS A 119 -19.85 -42.23 28.59
C LYS A 119 -19.35 -40.85 28.13
N SER A 120 -18.36 -40.26 28.80
CA SER A 120 -17.83 -38.94 28.41
C SER A 120 -17.16 -38.96 27.04
N ARG A 121 -16.48 -40.06 26.69
CA ARG A 121 -15.81 -40.20 25.39
C ARG A 121 -16.77 -40.58 24.27
N THR A 122 -17.68 -41.51 24.52
CA THR A 122 -18.55 -42.13 23.51
C THR A 122 -19.83 -41.33 23.25
N VAL A 123 -20.47 -40.81 24.30
CA VAL A 123 -21.77 -40.12 24.24
C VAL A 123 -21.56 -38.61 24.20
N ASN A 124 -20.75 -38.07 25.11
CA ASN A 124 -20.51 -36.61 25.15
C ASN A 124 -19.45 -36.16 24.14
N GLY A 125 -18.72 -37.08 23.50
CA GLY A 125 -17.72 -36.77 22.49
C GLY A 125 -16.50 -36.01 23.02
N THR A 126 -16.22 -36.05 24.32
CA THR A 126 -15.03 -35.40 24.88
C THR A 126 -13.76 -36.08 24.38
N GLY A 127 -12.71 -35.31 24.11
CA GLY A 127 -11.42 -35.80 23.60
C GLY A 127 -10.30 -35.73 24.64
N CYS A 128 -9.07 -35.82 24.14
CA CYS A 128 -7.88 -35.64 24.96
C CYS A 128 -7.81 -34.20 25.52
N PRO A 129 -7.79 -34.00 26.86
CA PRO A 129 -7.81 -32.66 27.45
C PRO A 129 -6.55 -31.85 27.15
N TYR A 130 -5.42 -32.53 26.87
CA TYR A 130 -4.18 -31.88 26.46
C TYR A 130 -4.26 -31.38 25.01
N CYS A 131 -4.70 -32.21 24.06
CA CYS A 131 -4.89 -31.80 22.66
C CYS A 131 -5.95 -30.69 22.52
N SER A 132 -6.94 -30.64 23.40
CA SER A 132 -7.97 -29.59 23.40
C SER A 132 -7.62 -28.38 24.26
N HIS A 133 -6.39 -28.30 24.81
CA HIS A 133 -5.91 -27.21 25.67
C HIS A 133 -6.72 -26.95 26.96
N ASN A 134 -7.54 -27.91 27.38
CA ASN A 134 -8.30 -27.84 28.64
C ASN A 134 -7.45 -28.22 29.86
N LYS A 135 -6.35 -28.94 29.64
CA LYS A 135 -5.34 -29.26 30.67
C LYS A 135 -3.95 -29.03 30.11
N VAL A 136 -3.04 -28.50 30.93
CA VAL A 136 -1.65 -28.27 30.56
C VAL A 136 -0.86 -29.57 30.69
N LEU A 137 -0.01 -29.83 29.70
CA LEU A 137 1.01 -30.86 29.66
C LEU A 137 2.31 -30.20 29.24
N ALA A 138 3.23 -30.08 30.20
CA ALA A 138 4.56 -29.53 29.97
C ALA A 138 5.31 -30.34 28.89
N GLY A 139 5.98 -29.64 27.99
CA GLY A 139 6.65 -30.22 26.82
C GLY A 139 5.74 -30.39 25.59
N PHE A 140 4.44 -30.12 25.70
CA PHE A 140 3.48 -30.32 24.60
C PHE A 140 2.64 -29.08 24.29
N ASN A 141 1.75 -28.69 25.20
CA ASN A 141 0.77 -27.62 24.96
C ASN A 141 0.92 -26.43 25.93
N ASP A 142 2.00 -26.40 26.70
CA ASP A 142 2.35 -25.29 27.55
C ASP A 142 2.93 -24.11 26.72
N LEU A 143 2.90 -22.92 27.31
CA LEU A 143 3.32 -21.70 26.65
C LEU A 143 4.80 -21.73 26.26
N ALA A 144 5.69 -22.29 27.10
CA ALA A 144 7.12 -22.34 26.79
C ALA A 144 7.41 -23.23 25.58
N SER A 145 6.76 -24.39 25.51
CA SER A 145 6.96 -25.34 24.40
C SER A 145 6.37 -24.84 23.08
N GLN A 146 5.19 -24.21 23.12
CA GLN A 146 4.51 -23.78 21.89
C GLN A 146 4.93 -22.38 21.41
N TYR A 147 5.29 -21.47 22.32
CA TYR A 147 5.60 -20.08 22.02
C TYR A 147 6.84 -19.61 22.80
N PRO A 148 8.04 -20.13 22.48
CA PRO A 148 9.27 -19.82 23.24
C PRO A 148 9.59 -18.32 23.27
N ASP A 149 9.39 -17.60 22.17
CA ASP A 149 9.62 -16.14 22.11
C ASP A 149 8.68 -15.35 23.04
N ILE A 150 7.45 -15.82 23.21
CA ILE A 150 6.47 -15.21 24.10
C ILE A 150 6.79 -15.56 25.54
N ALA A 151 7.13 -16.83 25.82
CA ALA A 151 7.56 -17.26 27.14
C ALA A 151 8.83 -16.54 27.62
N ALA A 152 9.72 -16.14 26.71
CA ALA A 152 10.88 -15.32 27.03
C ALA A 152 10.53 -13.91 27.55
N GLU A 153 9.31 -13.42 27.29
CA GLU A 153 8.80 -12.17 27.85
C GLU A 153 8.05 -12.39 29.19
N TRP A 154 8.03 -13.59 29.76
CA TRP A 154 7.38 -13.83 31.04
C TRP A 154 8.14 -13.11 32.16
N SER A 155 7.43 -12.34 32.98
CA SER A 155 8.05 -11.64 34.12
C SER A 155 8.18 -12.55 35.34
N ASP A 156 9.27 -12.38 36.09
CA ASP A 156 9.50 -13.02 37.40
C ASP A 156 8.41 -12.68 38.43
N ARG A 157 7.64 -11.62 38.20
CA ARG A 157 6.49 -11.22 39.02
C ARG A 157 5.36 -12.25 39.06
N ASN A 158 5.38 -13.23 38.16
CA ASN A 158 4.39 -14.30 38.15
C ASN A 158 4.75 -15.45 39.09
N LEU A 159 5.96 -15.48 39.66
CA LEU A 159 6.37 -16.59 40.54
C LEU A 159 5.35 -16.82 41.67
N PRO A 160 4.99 -18.08 41.96
CA PRO A 160 5.60 -19.32 41.46
C PRO A 160 5.05 -19.85 40.11
N LEU A 161 4.14 -19.13 39.44
CA LEU A 161 3.56 -19.55 38.17
C LEU A 161 4.57 -19.44 37.02
N GLN A 162 4.83 -20.56 36.35
CA GLN A 162 5.79 -20.66 35.24
C GLN A 162 5.08 -20.79 33.88
N PRO A 163 5.74 -20.40 32.77
CA PRO A 163 5.20 -20.60 31.42
C PRO A 163 4.87 -22.06 31.07
N THR A 164 5.55 -23.02 31.71
CA THR A 164 5.32 -24.46 31.56
C THR A 164 4.01 -24.95 32.22
N MET A 165 3.35 -24.09 33.01
CA MET A 165 2.15 -24.41 33.78
C MET A 165 0.87 -23.82 33.18
N VAL A 166 0.96 -23.14 32.04
CA VAL A 166 -0.18 -22.46 31.39
C VAL A 166 -0.20 -22.77 29.90
N THR A 167 -1.38 -22.79 29.29
CA THR A 167 -1.49 -22.83 27.82
C THR A 167 -1.46 -21.41 27.25
N ALA A 168 -1.10 -21.28 25.99
CA ALA A 168 -1.15 -20.01 25.26
C ALA A 168 -2.56 -19.41 25.14
N PHE A 169 -3.60 -20.21 25.38
CA PHE A 169 -5.01 -19.81 25.25
C PHE A 169 -5.67 -19.50 26.60
N ALA A 170 -4.90 -19.52 27.69
CA ALA A 170 -5.43 -19.27 29.02
C ALA A 170 -6.02 -17.85 29.14
N ASN A 171 -7.22 -17.77 29.72
CA ASN A 171 -7.93 -16.51 30.00
C ASN A 171 -7.57 -15.91 31.38
N SER A 172 -6.43 -16.29 31.94
CA SER A 172 -5.84 -15.66 33.12
C SER A 172 -4.85 -14.56 32.71
N LYS A 173 -4.66 -13.56 33.58
CA LYS A 173 -3.66 -12.49 33.38
C LYS A 173 -2.29 -12.93 33.90
N ALA A 174 -1.25 -12.47 33.22
CA ALA A 174 0.14 -12.60 33.64
C ALA A 174 0.88 -11.27 33.44
N TRP A 175 1.97 -11.10 34.17
CA TRP A 175 2.93 -10.02 33.96
C TRP A 175 3.93 -10.39 32.86
N TRP A 176 4.17 -9.46 31.95
CA TRP A 176 5.09 -9.59 30.83
C TRP A 176 6.16 -8.53 30.94
N LYS A 177 7.38 -8.82 30.49
CA LYS A 177 8.53 -7.92 30.47
C LYS A 177 9.08 -7.84 29.05
N CYS A 178 9.13 -6.64 28.51
CA CYS A 178 9.52 -6.45 27.12
C CYS A 178 11.03 -6.64 26.98
N ASN A 179 11.45 -7.54 26.11
CA ASN A 179 12.88 -7.77 25.85
C ASN A 179 13.57 -6.55 25.22
N THR A 180 12.83 -5.66 24.54
CA THR A 180 13.39 -4.47 23.90
C THR A 180 13.56 -3.29 24.84
N CYS A 181 12.52 -2.94 25.62
CA CYS A 181 12.54 -1.73 26.45
C CYS A 181 12.51 -2.01 27.97
N GLY A 182 12.40 -3.28 28.38
CA GLY A 182 12.29 -3.69 29.77
C GLY A 182 11.05 -3.13 30.48
N TYR A 183 10.02 -2.68 29.75
CA TYR A 183 8.75 -2.28 30.34
C TYR A 183 7.95 -3.52 30.73
N GLU A 184 7.37 -3.50 31.93
CA GLU A 184 6.50 -4.58 32.40
C GLU A 184 5.03 -4.19 32.30
N TRP A 185 4.17 -5.13 31.88
CA TRP A 185 2.73 -4.91 31.80
C TRP A 185 1.93 -6.16 32.12
N ASN A 186 0.71 -5.98 32.60
CA ASN A 186 -0.20 -7.06 32.96
C ASN A 186 -1.31 -7.21 31.90
N THR A 187 -1.42 -8.38 31.27
CA THR A 187 -2.47 -8.68 30.29
C THR A 187 -2.77 -10.18 30.24
N LEU A 188 -3.85 -10.58 29.57
CA LEU A 188 -4.25 -11.97 29.38
C LEU A 188 -3.21 -12.76 28.59
N ILE A 189 -3.00 -14.02 28.96
CA ILE A 189 -2.09 -14.93 28.24
C ILE A 189 -2.56 -15.15 26.80
N SER A 190 -3.86 -15.38 26.60
CA SER A 190 -4.47 -15.46 25.27
C SER A 190 -4.24 -14.20 24.43
N THR A 191 -4.36 -13.00 25.01
CA THR A 191 -4.12 -11.74 24.30
C THR A 191 -2.64 -11.53 23.94
N ARG A 192 -1.69 -11.91 24.83
CA ARG A 192 -0.26 -11.81 24.50
C ARG A 192 0.12 -12.79 23.41
N SER A 193 -0.30 -14.05 23.55
CA SER A 193 -0.02 -15.13 22.60
C SER A 193 -0.68 -14.87 21.24
N GLY A 194 -1.84 -14.20 21.23
CA GLY A 194 -2.52 -13.73 20.01
C GLY A 194 -1.83 -12.55 19.29
N GLY A 195 -0.67 -12.08 19.75
CA GLY A 195 0.16 -11.10 19.04
C GLY A 195 0.09 -9.66 19.53
N SER A 196 -0.54 -9.39 20.67
CA SER A 196 -0.47 -8.03 21.25
C SER A 196 0.97 -7.64 21.59
N LYS A 197 1.37 -6.43 21.22
CA LYS A 197 2.74 -5.92 21.41
C LYS A 197 2.88 -5.20 22.75
N CYS A 198 4.12 -5.03 23.21
CA CYS A 198 4.42 -4.20 24.37
C CYS A 198 3.79 -2.79 24.20
N PRO A 199 2.95 -2.33 25.14
CA PRO A 199 2.23 -1.06 25.01
C PRO A 199 3.16 0.16 25.08
N CYS A 200 4.34 0.02 25.70
CA CYS A 200 5.38 1.04 25.68
C CYS A 200 6.01 1.19 24.28
N CYS A 201 6.50 0.10 23.67
CA CYS A 201 7.07 0.13 22.33
C CYS A 201 6.04 0.48 21.25
N SER A 202 4.78 0.07 21.43
CA SER A 202 3.70 0.41 20.51
C SER A 202 3.29 1.88 20.62
N GLY A 203 3.66 2.59 21.69
CA GLY A 203 3.32 3.99 21.95
C GLY A 203 1.94 4.19 22.58
N TYR A 204 1.25 3.11 23.00
CA TYR A 204 -0.01 3.20 23.72
C TYR A 204 0.19 3.73 25.15
N THR A 205 1.29 3.34 25.79
CA THR A 205 1.67 3.82 27.12
C THR A 205 2.97 4.63 27.02
N PHE A 206 2.94 5.89 27.44
CA PHE A 206 4.12 6.74 27.51
C PHE A 206 4.91 6.49 28.80
N ILE A 207 6.22 6.27 28.68
CA ILE A 207 7.16 6.09 29.79
C ILE A 207 8.41 6.92 29.51
N LYS A 208 8.57 8.00 30.27
CA LYS A 208 9.75 8.88 30.21
C LYS A 208 11.04 8.09 30.45
N GLY A 209 12.06 8.35 29.64
CA GLY A 209 13.35 7.64 29.65
C GLY A 209 13.36 6.32 28.89
N LYS A 210 12.20 5.79 28.46
CA LYS A 210 12.11 4.54 27.67
C LYS A 210 11.67 4.80 26.24
N ASN A 211 10.49 5.39 26.05
CA ASN A 211 9.90 5.61 24.73
C ASN A 211 9.66 7.07 24.38
N ASP A 212 10.28 7.99 25.13
CA ASP A 212 10.25 9.40 24.80
C ASP A 212 11.09 9.71 23.54
N LEU A 213 10.75 10.81 22.86
CA LEU A 213 11.36 11.21 21.60
C LEU A 213 12.84 11.54 21.78
N LYS A 214 13.25 12.13 22.91
CA LYS A 214 14.65 12.43 23.20
C LYS A 214 15.49 11.15 23.27
N SER A 215 15.00 10.14 23.99
CA SER A 215 15.70 8.86 24.17
C SER A 215 15.71 8.02 22.89
N THR A 216 14.59 7.97 22.16
CA THR A 216 14.45 7.08 20.99
C THR A 216 14.90 7.70 19.66
N HIS A 217 14.83 9.03 19.51
CA HIS A 217 15.15 9.75 18.28
C HIS A 217 15.97 11.02 18.57
N PRO A 218 17.19 10.89 19.13
CA PRO A 218 17.98 12.03 19.60
C PRO A 218 18.30 13.05 18.49
N GLN A 219 18.47 12.61 17.24
CA GLN A 219 18.73 13.53 16.12
C GLN A 219 17.50 14.36 15.73
N ILE A 220 16.30 13.80 15.87
CA ILE A 220 15.03 14.52 15.64
C ILE A 220 14.77 15.46 16.82
N ALA A 221 15.05 15.03 18.05
CA ALA A 221 14.92 15.88 19.23
C ALA A 221 15.81 17.14 19.18
N LYS A 222 16.96 17.09 18.49
CA LYS A 222 17.81 18.27 18.23
C LYS A 222 17.18 19.31 17.30
N GLU A 223 16.14 18.95 16.56
CA GLU A 223 15.37 19.86 15.71
C GLU A 223 14.14 20.42 16.44
N TRP A 224 14.02 20.20 17.75
CA TRP A 224 12.92 20.76 18.52
C TRP A 224 13.08 22.27 18.66
N SER A 225 12.05 23.03 18.29
CA SER A 225 12.06 24.49 18.45
C SER A 225 11.77 24.90 19.90
N GLU A 226 12.38 26.00 20.34
CA GLU A 226 12.12 26.66 21.62
C GLU A 226 10.67 27.17 21.74
N LYS A 227 9.99 27.41 20.61
CA LYS A 227 8.57 27.82 20.54
C LYS A 227 7.60 26.79 21.15
N ASN A 228 8.07 25.58 21.45
CA ASN A 228 7.27 24.56 22.10
C ASN A 228 7.21 24.67 23.62
N TYR A 229 8.00 25.56 24.24
CA TYR A 229 8.02 25.73 25.69
C TYR A 229 6.59 25.94 26.25
N PRO A 230 6.19 25.23 27.31
CA PRO A 230 7.02 24.41 28.21
C PRO A 230 7.23 22.95 27.78
N LEU A 231 6.65 22.48 26.68
CA LEU A 231 6.71 21.08 26.26
C LEU A 231 8.10 20.68 25.75
N GLN A 232 8.68 19.64 26.35
CA GLN A 232 10.02 19.15 26.03
C GLN A 232 10.01 17.83 25.22
N PRO A 233 11.07 17.53 24.43
CA PRO A 233 11.17 16.27 23.68
C PRO A 233 11.13 15.00 24.53
N ASN A 234 11.53 15.07 25.81
CA ASN A 234 11.50 13.93 26.72
C ASN A 234 10.13 13.71 27.39
N GLU A 235 9.11 14.49 27.02
CA GLU A 235 7.74 14.41 27.55
C GLU A 235 6.73 13.89 26.52
N VAL A 236 7.21 13.58 25.32
CA VAL A 236 6.40 13.08 24.21
C VAL A 236 7.05 11.83 23.64
N ASN A 237 6.26 10.91 23.08
CA ASN A 237 6.79 9.80 22.29
C ASN A 237 6.73 10.09 20.78
N ALA A 238 7.50 9.33 20.02
CA ALA A 238 7.61 9.45 18.57
C ALA A 238 6.30 9.20 17.79
N LYS A 239 5.31 8.54 18.38
CA LYS A 239 4.03 8.20 17.74
C LYS A 239 2.92 9.20 18.04
N LEU A 240 3.16 10.18 18.91
CA LEU A 240 2.20 11.20 19.28
C LEU A 240 1.77 12.04 18.06
N ARG A 241 0.46 12.26 17.90
CA ARG A 241 -0.11 13.02 16.78
C ARG A 241 -0.30 14.51 17.10
N LYS A 242 0.58 15.09 17.91
CA LYS A 242 0.54 16.52 18.28
C LYS A 242 1.38 17.34 17.30
N ASN A 243 0.85 18.49 16.87
CA ASN A 243 1.60 19.48 16.10
C ASN A 243 2.52 20.27 17.03
N VAL A 244 3.80 20.35 16.65
CA VAL A 244 4.85 21.09 17.35
C VAL A 244 5.69 21.86 16.34
N TRP A 245 6.44 22.85 16.82
CA TRP A 245 7.39 23.61 16.04
C TRP A 245 8.72 22.86 15.92
N TRP A 246 9.27 22.81 14.71
CA TRP A 246 10.56 22.22 14.38
C TRP A 246 11.49 23.32 13.91
N HIS A 247 12.77 23.20 14.21
CA HIS A 247 13.84 24.09 13.79
C HIS A 247 14.78 23.36 12.82
N CYS A 248 14.95 23.91 11.61
CA CYS A 248 15.71 23.25 10.56
C CYS A 248 17.20 23.56 10.74
N ARG A 249 18.00 22.55 11.09
CA ARG A 249 19.45 22.71 11.22
C ARG A 249 20.18 23.07 9.91
N LYS A 250 19.54 22.90 8.75
CA LYS A 250 20.16 23.21 7.43
C LYS A 250 19.93 24.65 6.99
N CYS A 251 18.68 25.11 7.02
CA CYS A 251 18.31 26.44 6.50
C CYS A 251 17.86 27.42 7.60
N GLY A 252 17.80 27.00 8.87
CA GLY A 252 17.33 27.81 9.99
C GLY A 252 15.81 27.97 10.07
N ASN A 253 15.04 27.56 9.05
CA ASN A 253 13.59 27.70 9.05
C ASN A 253 12.92 27.01 10.23
N GLU A 254 11.92 27.66 10.82
CA GLU A 254 11.06 27.08 11.83
C GLU A 254 9.67 26.79 11.27
N TRP A 255 9.19 25.55 11.40
CA TRP A 255 7.91 25.14 10.82
C TRP A 255 7.10 24.23 11.74
N LYS A 256 5.78 24.24 11.59
CA LYS A 256 4.87 23.41 12.39
C LYS A 256 4.61 22.07 11.70
N SER A 257 4.75 20.96 12.42
CA SER A 257 4.42 19.62 11.92
C SER A 257 4.12 18.63 13.04
N VAL A 258 3.42 17.55 12.70
CA VAL A 258 3.07 16.47 13.64
C VAL A 258 4.30 15.64 13.98
N ILE A 259 4.51 15.31 15.27
CA ILE A 259 5.66 14.52 15.73
C ILE A 259 5.81 13.20 14.96
N ASN A 260 4.75 12.39 14.92
CA ASN A 260 4.75 11.14 14.17
C ASN A 260 5.07 11.33 12.68
N ALA A 261 4.63 12.42 12.05
CA ALA A 261 4.92 12.70 10.64
C ALA A 261 6.40 13.09 10.44
N ARG A 262 6.95 13.95 11.32
CA ARG A 262 8.38 14.29 11.33
C ARG A 262 9.24 13.04 11.47
N VAL A 263 8.92 12.16 12.42
CA VAL A 263 9.63 10.90 12.65
C VAL A 263 9.57 9.98 11.43
N LYS A 264 8.44 9.93 10.73
CA LYS A 264 8.28 9.15 9.49
C LYS A 264 8.96 9.75 8.25
N GLY A 265 9.55 10.94 8.35
CA GLY A 265 10.33 11.53 7.25
C GLY A 265 9.76 12.82 6.66
N THR A 266 8.76 13.47 7.28
CA THR A 266 8.41 14.85 6.87
C THR A 266 9.63 15.75 7.08
N VAL A 267 10.06 16.43 6.00
CA VAL A 267 11.21 17.35 6.01
C VAL A 267 10.77 18.81 6.05
N CYS A 268 11.72 19.70 6.34
CA CYS A 268 11.53 21.14 6.30
C CYS A 268 10.93 21.57 4.95
N PRO A 269 9.85 22.39 4.93
CA PRO A 269 9.20 22.82 3.70
C PRO A 269 10.09 23.69 2.81
N VAL A 270 10.95 24.53 3.39
CA VAL A 270 11.92 25.36 2.67
C VAL A 270 12.97 24.49 1.97
N CYS A 271 13.59 23.54 2.69
CA CYS A 271 14.57 22.63 2.07
C CYS A 271 13.98 21.70 1.00
N ALA A 272 12.66 21.52 1.00
CA ALA A 272 11.92 20.74 0.01
C ALA A 272 11.30 21.63 -1.09
N GLU A 273 11.68 22.91 -1.17
CA GLU A 273 11.20 23.88 -2.16
C GLU A 273 9.67 24.08 -2.18
N ARG A 274 9.01 23.83 -1.05
CA ARG A 274 7.55 24.04 -0.86
C ARG A 274 7.22 25.40 -0.26
N GLU A 275 8.17 26.01 0.44
CA GLU A 275 8.08 27.35 1.01
C GLU A 275 9.33 28.15 0.68
N VAL A 276 9.20 29.48 0.71
CA VAL A 276 10.30 30.42 0.45
C VAL A 276 10.77 31.01 1.76
N LEU A 277 12.09 30.97 1.98
CA LEU A 277 12.79 31.65 3.05
C LEU A 277 13.71 32.70 2.44
N ALA A 278 13.43 33.97 2.76
CA ALA A 278 14.25 35.10 2.34
C ALA A 278 15.69 34.97 2.88
N GLY A 279 16.67 35.26 2.02
CA GLY A 279 18.10 35.06 2.30
C GLY A 279 18.59 33.63 2.08
N TYR A 280 17.74 32.70 1.62
CA TYR A 280 18.12 31.29 1.43
C TYR A 280 17.73 30.75 0.05
N ASN A 281 16.43 30.59 -0.24
CA ASN A 281 15.94 30.04 -1.51
C ASN A 281 14.98 30.98 -2.27
N ASP A 282 14.90 32.24 -1.86
CA ASP A 282 14.19 33.26 -2.61
C ASP A 282 14.96 33.70 -3.87
N LEU A 283 14.24 34.30 -4.80
CA LEU A 283 14.74 34.72 -6.10
C LEU A 283 15.81 35.81 -5.96
N ALA A 284 15.68 36.71 -4.97
CA ALA A 284 16.66 37.78 -4.77
C ALA A 284 18.04 37.24 -4.36
N THR A 285 18.03 36.14 -3.60
CA THR A 285 19.25 35.45 -3.17
C THR A 285 19.85 34.57 -4.27
N THR A 286 18.99 33.86 -5.03
CA THR A 286 19.44 32.78 -5.94
C THR A 286 19.71 33.21 -7.38
N ASP A 287 19.08 34.29 -7.86
CA ASP A 287 19.15 34.76 -9.25
C ASP A 287 19.27 36.30 -9.29
N ARG A 288 20.26 36.82 -8.54
CA ARG A 288 20.41 38.26 -8.27
C ARG A 288 20.64 39.08 -9.55
N GLU A 289 21.29 38.49 -10.54
CA GLU A 289 21.55 39.06 -11.86
C GLU A 289 20.28 39.33 -12.66
N LEU A 290 19.22 38.55 -12.45
CA LEU A 290 17.94 38.74 -13.15
C LEU A 290 17.09 39.85 -12.55
N LEU A 291 17.44 40.36 -11.36
CA LEU A 291 16.70 41.45 -10.72
C LEU A 291 16.81 42.77 -11.49
N VAL A 292 17.85 42.94 -12.31
CA VAL A 292 17.96 44.11 -13.22
C VAL A 292 16.81 44.13 -14.24
N GLU A 293 16.26 42.97 -14.56
CA GLU A 293 15.12 42.84 -15.46
C GLU A 293 13.79 42.77 -14.70
N TRP A 294 13.77 42.79 -13.37
CA TRP A 294 12.53 42.70 -12.61
C TRP A 294 11.78 44.04 -12.64
N ASP A 295 10.52 44.03 -13.08
CA ASP A 295 9.70 45.24 -13.11
C ASP A 295 9.08 45.48 -11.73
N TYR A 296 9.66 46.39 -10.93
CA TYR A 296 9.23 46.65 -9.55
C TYR A 296 7.89 47.40 -9.45
N GLU A 297 7.46 48.06 -10.52
CA GLU A 297 6.21 48.83 -10.54
C GLU A 297 5.02 47.93 -10.90
N LEU A 298 5.19 47.03 -11.88
CA LEU A 298 4.12 46.13 -12.31
C LEU A 298 3.98 44.87 -11.43
N ASN A 299 5.04 44.47 -10.73
CA ASN A 299 4.98 43.28 -9.88
C ASN A 299 4.51 43.60 -8.47
N LYS A 300 3.39 42.96 -8.07
CA LYS A 300 2.97 42.92 -6.66
C LYS A 300 3.81 41.96 -5.81
N LEU A 301 4.46 40.98 -6.45
CA LEU A 301 5.31 40.00 -5.79
C LEU A 301 6.68 40.61 -5.54
N LYS A 302 7.26 40.39 -4.36
CA LYS A 302 8.66 40.74 -4.13
C LYS A 302 9.58 39.57 -4.51
N PRO A 303 10.77 39.83 -5.06
CA PRO A 303 11.76 38.79 -5.30
C PRO A 303 12.11 37.94 -4.07
N THR A 304 11.97 38.49 -2.86
CA THR A 304 12.19 37.77 -1.59
C THR A 304 11.06 36.82 -1.19
N GLU A 305 9.94 36.79 -1.91
CA GLU A 305 8.73 36.00 -1.59
C GLU A 305 8.47 34.85 -2.57
N VAL A 306 9.32 34.71 -3.58
CA VAL A 306 9.19 33.72 -4.65
C VAL A 306 10.53 33.03 -4.84
N SER A 307 10.53 31.74 -5.16
CA SER A 307 11.74 31.02 -5.58
C SER A 307 11.87 31.01 -7.09
N ARG A 308 13.07 30.70 -7.58
CA ARG A 308 13.34 30.49 -9.01
C ARG A 308 12.44 29.44 -9.66
N ASN A 309 12.02 28.41 -8.91
CA ASN A 309 11.14 27.36 -9.41
C ASN A 309 9.65 27.76 -9.47
N SER A 310 9.31 28.99 -9.09
CA SER A 310 7.93 29.47 -9.02
C SER A 310 7.23 29.46 -10.39
N ALA A 311 6.04 28.86 -10.42
CA ALA A 311 5.14 28.92 -11.57
C ALA A 311 4.31 30.22 -11.62
N LYS A 312 4.46 31.12 -10.63
CA LYS A 312 3.82 32.44 -10.65
C LYS A 312 4.39 33.27 -11.81
N ARG A 313 3.55 34.16 -12.34
CA ARG A 313 3.95 35.10 -13.39
C ARG A 313 4.50 36.37 -12.78
N ALA A 314 5.55 36.89 -13.38
CA ALA A 314 6.13 38.19 -13.09
C ALA A 314 6.29 39.00 -14.39
N TRP A 315 6.30 40.32 -14.24
CA TRP A 315 6.66 41.27 -15.27
C TRP A 315 8.17 41.50 -15.27
N TRP A 316 8.73 41.56 -16.47
CA TRP A 316 10.16 41.75 -16.71
C TRP A 316 10.34 42.88 -17.71
N GLN A 317 11.42 43.64 -17.57
CA GLN A 317 11.83 44.69 -18.48
C GLN A 317 13.25 44.43 -18.96
N CYS A 318 13.48 44.40 -20.26
CA CYS A 318 14.81 44.14 -20.82
C CYS A 318 15.54 45.46 -21.01
N ARG A 319 16.85 45.36 -21.24
CA ARG A 319 17.71 46.51 -21.52
C ARG A 319 17.28 47.37 -22.74
N TYR A 320 16.44 46.84 -23.61
CA TYR A 320 15.90 47.56 -24.78
C TYR A 320 14.54 48.22 -24.49
N GLY A 321 14.06 48.21 -23.24
CA GLY A 321 12.83 48.87 -22.81
C GLY A 321 11.56 48.03 -22.99
N HIS A 322 11.64 46.83 -23.57
CA HIS A 322 10.48 45.95 -23.71
C HIS A 322 10.01 45.43 -22.34
N SER A 323 8.72 45.58 -22.05
CA SER A 323 8.06 44.95 -20.90
C SER A 323 7.30 43.70 -21.33
N TRP A 324 7.48 42.58 -20.63
CA TRP A 324 6.75 41.34 -20.87
C TRP A 324 6.48 40.56 -19.59
N SER A 325 5.42 39.75 -19.61
CA SER A 325 5.07 38.85 -18.50
C SER A 325 5.37 37.39 -18.86
N MET A 326 5.99 36.65 -17.95
CA MET A 326 6.22 35.20 -18.06
C MET A 326 6.30 34.53 -16.68
N LYS A 327 6.27 33.19 -16.64
CA LYS A 327 6.48 32.47 -15.38
C LYS A 327 7.92 32.65 -14.91
N ILE A 328 8.13 32.74 -13.60
CA ILE A 328 9.47 32.95 -13.03
C ILE A 328 10.40 31.79 -13.38
N ASN A 329 9.92 30.55 -13.31
CA ASN A 329 10.72 29.37 -13.70
C ASN A 329 11.07 29.32 -15.20
N GLU A 330 10.25 29.89 -16.08
CA GLU A 330 10.59 30.01 -17.50
C GLU A 330 11.74 30.99 -17.72
N ARG A 331 11.80 32.09 -16.95
CA ARG A 331 12.91 33.04 -17.02
C ARG A 331 14.19 32.48 -16.40
N THR A 332 14.08 31.88 -15.21
CA THR A 332 15.22 31.52 -14.35
C THR A 332 15.77 30.10 -14.58
N VAL A 333 14.90 29.11 -14.83
CA VAL A 333 15.30 27.71 -15.01
C VAL A 333 15.44 27.36 -16.48
N LEU A 334 14.49 27.78 -17.32
CA LEU A 334 14.55 27.54 -18.76
C LEU A 334 15.36 28.60 -19.52
N GLY A 335 15.77 29.68 -18.86
CA GLY A 335 16.59 30.74 -19.46
C GLY A 335 15.89 31.55 -20.57
N LYS A 336 14.55 31.49 -20.67
CA LYS A 336 13.82 32.19 -21.74
C LYS A 336 13.95 33.70 -21.57
N GLY A 337 14.32 34.40 -22.64
CA GLY A 337 14.51 35.85 -22.64
C GLY A 337 13.25 36.66 -22.94
N CYS A 338 13.46 37.91 -23.33
CA CYS A 338 12.39 38.79 -23.78
C CYS A 338 11.71 38.23 -25.04
N ARG A 339 10.42 37.92 -24.95
CA ARG A 339 9.63 37.38 -26.08
C ARG A 339 9.55 38.34 -27.27
N ILE A 340 9.62 39.65 -27.01
CA ILE A 340 9.55 40.68 -28.05
C ILE A 340 10.87 40.71 -28.81
N CYS A 341 12.00 40.71 -28.10
CA CYS A 341 13.32 40.62 -28.74
C CYS A 341 13.47 39.33 -29.58
N GLU A 342 12.96 38.21 -29.06
CA GLU A 342 12.99 36.93 -29.78
C GLU A 342 12.13 36.99 -31.05
N GLN A 343 10.93 37.57 -30.99
CA GLN A 343 10.07 37.73 -32.15
C GLN A 343 10.68 38.63 -33.23
N GLU A 344 11.34 39.73 -32.84
CA GLU A 344 12.06 40.60 -33.77
C GLU A 344 13.26 39.91 -34.43
N TYR A 345 13.97 39.07 -33.69
CA TYR A 345 15.05 38.27 -34.27
C TYR A 345 14.48 37.26 -35.27
N LEU A 346 13.45 36.51 -34.89
CA LEU A 346 12.85 35.48 -35.74
C LEU A 346 12.21 36.05 -37.01
N SER A 347 11.69 37.29 -36.99
CA SER A 347 11.17 37.93 -38.20
C SER A 347 12.27 38.30 -39.20
N LEU A 348 13.49 38.55 -38.73
CA LEU A 348 14.65 38.88 -39.58
C LEU A 348 15.48 37.65 -39.93
N PHE A 349 15.40 36.59 -39.14
CA PHE A 349 16.20 35.38 -39.29
C PHE A 349 16.19 34.81 -40.72
N PRO A 350 15.04 34.68 -41.42
CA PRO A 350 15.02 34.22 -42.81
C PRO A 350 15.91 35.00 -43.77
N ALA A 351 15.86 36.33 -43.71
CA ALA A 351 16.70 37.18 -44.56
C ALA A 351 18.18 37.09 -44.14
N LEU A 352 18.45 37.01 -42.84
CA LEU A 352 19.82 36.89 -42.30
C LEU A 352 20.49 35.58 -42.72
N VAL A 353 19.80 34.44 -42.64
CA VAL A 353 20.37 33.14 -43.02
C VAL A 353 20.66 33.04 -44.51
N ILE A 354 19.79 33.59 -45.36
CA ILE A 354 20.03 33.66 -46.80
C ILE A 354 21.23 34.55 -47.11
N SER A 355 21.32 35.72 -46.46
CA SER A 355 22.43 36.66 -46.63
C SER A 355 23.75 36.06 -46.18
N TYR A 356 23.75 35.35 -45.04
CA TYR A 356 24.92 34.67 -44.50
C TYR A 356 25.44 33.61 -45.48
N TYR A 357 24.56 32.73 -45.99
CA TYR A 357 24.97 31.69 -46.93
C TYR A 357 25.39 32.22 -48.30
N ALA A 358 24.73 33.25 -48.80
CA ALA A 358 25.15 33.93 -50.02
C ALA A 358 26.54 34.56 -49.87
N ASN A 359 26.82 35.19 -48.72
CA ASN A 359 28.12 35.79 -48.42
C ASN A 359 29.24 34.73 -48.37
N LEU A 360 29.00 33.55 -47.78
CA LEU A 360 29.94 32.43 -47.80
C LEU A 360 30.34 31.99 -49.22
N LYS A 361 29.52 32.31 -50.23
CA LYS A 361 29.76 32.02 -51.65
C LYS A 361 30.17 33.24 -52.47
N GLY A 362 30.41 34.38 -51.83
CA GLY A 362 30.77 35.62 -52.51
C GLY A 362 29.62 36.22 -53.34
N LEU A 363 28.37 35.82 -53.09
CA LEU A 363 27.20 36.30 -53.80
C LEU A 363 26.66 37.58 -53.15
N LYS A 364 26.30 38.55 -53.99
CA LYS A 364 25.61 39.77 -53.53
C LYS A 364 24.11 39.51 -53.43
N VAL A 365 23.53 39.94 -52.32
CA VAL A 365 22.09 39.82 -52.02
C VAL A 365 21.47 41.19 -51.95
N GLU A 366 20.34 41.37 -52.62
CA GLU A 366 19.47 42.52 -52.48
C GLU A 366 18.26 42.13 -51.61
N LEU A 367 18.12 42.77 -50.45
CA LEU A 367 17.02 42.53 -49.52
C LEU A 367 15.93 43.58 -49.70
N GLY A 368 14.68 43.16 -49.87
CA GLY A 368 13.53 44.07 -49.96
C GLY A 368 13.56 45.04 -51.15
N SER A 369 14.34 44.74 -52.21
CA SER A 369 14.55 45.63 -53.36
C SER A 369 13.33 45.63 -54.27
N ASP A 370 12.77 46.80 -54.55
CA ASP A 370 11.70 47.02 -55.53
C ASP A 370 12.23 47.47 -56.90
N ARG A 371 13.53 47.78 -57.01
CA ARG A 371 14.16 48.39 -58.19
C ARG A 371 13.95 47.60 -59.46
N LEU A 372 13.85 46.28 -59.34
CA LEU A 372 13.66 45.40 -60.48
C LEU A 372 12.22 45.53 -61.01
N PHE A 373 11.22 45.31 -60.15
CA PHE A 373 9.83 45.08 -60.55
C PHE A 373 8.85 46.23 -60.23
N GLY A 374 9.27 47.23 -59.47
CA GLY A 374 8.38 48.19 -58.78
C GLY A 374 7.62 47.57 -57.60
N ILE A 375 7.87 46.29 -57.30
CA ILE A 375 7.31 45.54 -56.16
C ILE A 375 8.49 44.90 -55.42
N PRO A 376 8.58 45.02 -54.08
CA PRO A 376 9.68 44.46 -53.31
C PRO A 376 9.80 42.94 -53.44
N LEU A 377 10.99 42.44 -53.76
CA LEU A 377 11.37 41.05 -53.56
C LEU A 377 12.03 40.91 -52.18
N ASP A 378 11.64 39.90 -51.39
CA ASP A 378 12.22 39.72 -50.05
C ASP A 378 13.74 39.53 -50.13
N VAL A 379 14.18 38.64 -51.02
CA VAL A 379 15.60 38.38 -51.30
C VAL A 379 15.78 38.16 -52.80
N TYR A 380 16.71 38.89 -53.43
CA TYR A 380 17.13 38.67 -54.80
C TYR A 380 18.65 38.49 -54.88
N ILE A 381 19.08 37.47 -55.64
CA ILE A 381 20.49 37.16 -55.93
C ILE A 381 20.70 37.37 -57.44
N PRO A 382 21.21 38.56 -57.86
CA PRO A 382 21.25 38.93 -59.28
C PRO A 382 22.12 38.01 -60.14
N LEU A 383 23.29 37.60 -59.62
CA LEU A 383 24.23 36.78 -60.40
C LEU A 383 23.62 35.43 -60.81
N GLU A 384 22.78 34.87 -59.94
CA GLU A 384 22.16 33.56 -60.11
C GLU A 384 20.73 33.66 -60.67
N GLN A 385 20.19 34.88 -60.84
CA GLN A 385 18.80 35.14 -61.23
C GLN A 385 17.78 34.40 -60.35
N ILE A 386 17.95 34.48 -59.03
CA ILE A 386 17.06 33.82 -58.07
C ILE A 386 16.41 34.84 -57.15
N ALA A 387 15.11 34.70 -56.97
CA ALA A 387 14.35 35.38 -55.93
C ALA A 387 13.88 34.37 -54.88
N ILE A 388 14.10 34.65 -53.60
CA ILE A 388 13.60 33.85 -52.49
C ILE A 388 12.58 34.69 -51.72
N GLN A 389 11.35 34.22 -51.68
CA GLN A 389 10.25 34.83 -50.94
C GLN A 389 10.14 34.13 -49.58
N VAL A 390 10.38 34.87 -48.50
CA VAL A 390 10.36 34.39 -47.11
C VAL A 390 9.15 34.91 -46.34
N ASN A 391 8.52 35.97 -46.83
CA ASN A 391 7.28 36.52 -46.28
C ASN A 391 6.09 36.06 -47.13
N THR A 392 4.96 35.87 -46.45
CA THR A 392 3.69 35.59 -47.14
C THR A 392 3.06 36.92 -47.55
N ASP A 393 2.82 37.10 -48.86
CA ASP A 393 2.06 38.24 -49.37
C ASP A 393 0.60 37.88 -49.62
N SER A 394 -0.21 38.88 -49.98
CA SER A 394 -1.55 38.63 -50.53
C SER A 394 -1.46 37.82 -51.83
N GLU A 395 -2.47 36.97 -52.07
CA GLU A 395 -2.55 36.12 -53.27
C GLU A 395 -2.33 36.89 -54.59
N LYS A 396 -2.84 38.12 -54.67
CA LYS A 396 -2.66 38.98 -55.86
C LYS A 396 -1.20 39.38 -56.08
N ILE A 397 -0.47 39.71 -55.02
CA ILE A 397 0.95 40.09 -55.09
C ILE A 397 1.81 38.86 -55.41
N ASP A 398 1.48 37.70 -54.84
CA ASP A 398 2.14 36.43 -55.11
C ASP A 398 2.07 36.06 -56.60
N ILE A 399 0.88 36.14 -57.20
CA ILE A 399 0.68 35.87 -58.63
C ILE A 399 1.47 36.85 -59.49
N LEU A 400 1.49 38.14 -59.12
CA LEU A 400 2.27 39.16 -59.83
C LEU A 400 3.77 38.88 -59.76
N LYS A 401 4.31 38.53 -58.58
CA LYS A 401 5.72 38.18 -58.40
C LYS A 401 6.11 36.97 -59.24
N GLU A 402 5.28 35.91 -59.25
CA GLU A 402 5.51 34.72 -60.08
C GLU A 402 5.57 35.07 -61.58
N HIS A 403 4.60 35.86 -62.07
CA HIS A 403 4.55 36.27 -63.47
C HIS A 403 5.77 37.10 -63.88
N LEU A 404 6.11 38.11 -63.08
CA LEU A 404 7.24 39.01 -63.34
C LEU A 404 8.60 38.30 -63.28
N CYS A 405 8.78 37.37 -62.33
CA CYS A 405 9.98 36.55 -62.26
C CYS A 405 10.10 35.66 -63.50
N LYS A 406 9.01 35.00 -63.92
CA LYS A 406 8.99 34.16 -65.12
C LYS A 406 9.34 34.93 -66.39
N GLN A 407 8.80 36.14 -66.55
CA GLN A 407 9.07 36.98 -67.72
C GLN A 407 10.56 37.36 -67.85
N ARG A 408 11.28 37.47 -66.73
CA ARG A 408 12.69 37.87 -66.69
C ARG A 408 13.68 36.71 -66.48
N GLY A 409 13.19 35.47 -66.55
CA GLY A 409 14.04 34.29 -66.36
C GLY A 409 14.55 34.12 -64.93
N ILE A 410 13.86 34.73 -63.95
CA ILE A 410 14.22 34.64 -62.53
C ILE A 410 13.49 33.46 -61.89
N LYS A 411 14.24 32.59 -61.20
CA LYS A 411 13.68 31.47 -60.45
C LYS A 411 13.15 31.98 -59.11
N LEU A 412 11.84 31.97 -58.93
CA LEU A 412 11.18 32.30 -57.66
C LEU A 412 11.05 31.06 -56.77
N ILE A 413 11.53 31.13 -55.54
CA ILE A 413 11.43 30.07 -54.53
C ILE A 413 10.69 30.61 -53.30
N LYS A 414 9.54 30.02 -52.96
CA LYS A 414 8.74 30.40 -51.77
C LYS A 414 9.12 29.54 -50.56
N LEU A 415 9.67 30.17 -49.52
CA LEU A 415 10.14 29.51 -48.31
C LEU A 415 9.78 30.32 -47.05
N PRO A 416 8.49 30.46 -46.71
CA PRO A 416 8.12 31.01 -45.42
C PRO A 416 8.57 30.09 -44.28
N MET A 417 9.00 30.71 -43.18
CA MET A 417 9.31 30.02 -41.93
C MET A 417 8.00 29.65 -41.22
N LYS A 418 7.86 28.39 -40.78
CA LYS A 418 6.63 27.96 -40.11
C LYS A 418 6.62 28.43 -38.64
N PRO A 419 5.45 28.66 -38.02
CA PRO A 419 5.35 29.24 -36.66
C PRO A 419 6.11 28.52 -35.53
N ASN A 420 6.39 27.21 -35.68
CA ASN A 420 7.10 26.40 -34.68
C ASN A 420 8.33 25.69 -35.26
N GLU A 421 8.83 26.15 -36.41
CA GLU A 421 10.01 25.57 -37.06
C GLU A 421 11.28 26.01 -36.33
N ALA A 422 12.16 25.07 -36.01
CA ALA A 422 13.42 25.42 -35.36
C ALA A 422 14.36 26.11 -36.36
N GLU A 423 15.18 27.06 -35.90
CA GLU A 423 16.13 27.80 -36.74
C GLU A 423 17.02 26.86 -37.60
N PRO A 424 17.60 25.77 -37.09
CA PRO A 424 18.43 24.88 -37.90
C PRO A 424 17.63 24.12 -38.98
N GLU A 425 16.37 23.77 -38.71
CA GLU A 425 15.50 23.11 -39.69
C GLU A 425 15.17 24.04 -40.85
N TYR A 426 14.85 25.30 -40.55
CA TYR A 426 14.62 26.32 -41.56
C TYR A 426 15.90 26.59 -42.36
N ALA A 427 17.05 26.75 -41.69
CA ALA A 427 18.34 26.94 -42.32
C ALA A 427 18.71 25.78 -43.27
N GLN A 428 18.34 24.55 -42.93
CA GLN A 428 18.54 23.39 -43.80
C GLN A 428 17.67 23.46 -45.07
N ARG A 429 16.42 23.94 -44.98
CA ARG A 429 15.57 24.20 -46.16
C ARG A 429 16.18 25.27 -47.05
N ILE A 430 16.80 26.30 -46.48
CA ILE A 430 17.54 27.30 -47.25
C ILE A 430 18.73 26.64 -47.97
N LYS A 431 19.53 25.80 -47.30
CA LYS A 431 20.62 25.05 -47.97
C LYS A 431 20.11 24.21 -49.14
N ALA A 432 18.96 23.54 -48.99
CA ALA A 432 18.32 22.79 -50.08
C ALA A 432 17.85 23.70 -51.24
N ALA A 433 17.38 24.91 -50.94
CA ALA A 433 17.00 25.90 -51.94
C ALA A 433 18.21 26.35 -52.79
N PHE A 434 19.34 26.64 -52.14
CA PHE A 434 20.61 26.93 -52.79
C PHE A 434 21.13 25.70 -53.58
N GLN A 435 20.98 24.49 -53.05
CA GLN A 435 21.36 23.27 -53.78
C GLN A 435 20.54 23.09 -55.07
N SER A 436 19.26 23.48 -55.07
CA SER A 436 18.38 23.40 -56.25
C SER A 436 18.81 24.27 -57.44
N VAL A 437 19.81 25.13 -57.24
CA VAL A 437 20.43 26.02 -58.23
C VAL A 437 21.95 25.78 -58.30
N HIS A 438 22.41 24.60 -57.88
CA HIS A 438 23.81 24.18 -57.92
C HIS A 438 24.76 24.96 -56.99
N ILE A 439 24.24 25.62 -55.95
CA ILE A 439 25.05 26.27 -54.91
C ILE A 439 25.11 25.37 -53.67
N PHE A 440 26.26 24.76 -53.41
CA PHE A 440 26.43 23.79 -52.32
C PHE A 440 27.04 24.44 -51.07
N ILE A 441 26.30 24.44 -49.96
CA ILE A 441 26.75 24.96 -48.66
C ILE A 441 27.05 23.77 -47.73
N SER A 442 28.34 23.59 -47.38
CA SER A 442 28.83 22.46 -46.59
C SER A 442 29.12 22.77 -45.12
N SER A 443 28.86 24.00 -44.67
CA SER A 443 29.04 24.41 -43.27
C SER A 443 28.09 23.67 -42.33
N ASP A 444 28.42 23.62 -41.04
CA ASP A 444 27.54 23.03 -40.02
C ASP A 444 26.35 23.94 -39.73
N THR A 445 25.13 23.43 -39.95
CA THR A 445 23.90 24.24 -39.84
C THR A 445 23.66 24.76 -38.42
N GLN A 446 24.06 24.04 -37.37
CA GLN A 446 23.87 24.52 -36.00
C GLN A 446 24.84 25.67 -35.70
N GLU A 447 26.10 25.54 -36.10
CA GLU A 447 27.10 26.58 -35.90
C GLU A 447 26.75 27.83 -36.71
N ASP A 448 26.28 27.67 -37.94
CA ASP A 448 25.81 28.79 -38.78
C ASP A 448 24.71 29.60 -38.07
N VAL A 449 23.70 28.91 -37.51
CA VAL A 449 22.62 29.55 -36.76
C VAL A 449 23.14 30.30 -35.53
N ARG A 450 24.08 29.70 -34.78
CA ARG A 450 24.70 30.38 -33.61
C ARG A 450 25.44 31.64 -34.02
N VAL A 451 26.18 31.59 -35.13
CA VAL A 451 26.92 32.76 -35.66
C VAL A 451 25.95 33.86 -36.09
N ILE A 452 24.88 33.51 -36.80
CA ILE A 452 23.85 34.47 -37.24
C ILE A 452 23.21 35.16 -36.02
N ARG A 453 22.80 34.39 -35.02
CA ARG A 453 22.18 34.90 -33.78
C ARG A 453 23.13 35.82 -33.03
N LYS A 454 24.38 35.40 -32.80
CA LYS A 454 25.42 36.21 -32.14
C LYS A 454 25.70 37.50 -32.90
N THR A 455 25.72 37.45 -34.23
CA THR A 455 25.93 38.63 -35.07
C THR A 455 24.78 39.62 -34.94
N PHE A 456 23.54 39.13 -34.92
CA PHE A 456 22.36 39.95 -34.67
C PHE A 456 22.40 40.60 -33.28
N GLU A 457 22.73 39.85 -32.24
CA GLU A 457 22.82 40.36 -30.86
C GLU A 457 23.91 41.43 -30.71
N ASN A 458 25.08 41.22 -31.35
CA ASN A 458 26.17 42.20 -31.37
C ASN A 458 25.75 43.49 -32.10
N TRP A 459 25.16 43.37 -33.28
CA TRP A 459 24.62 44.50 -34.03
C TRP A 459 23.59 45.26 -33.20
N ARG A 460 22.67 44.55 -32.57
CA ARG A 460 21.62 45.12 -31.73
C ARG A 460 22.19 45.80 -30.48
N SER A 461 23.32 45.33 -29.96
CA SER A 461 23.99 45.93 -28.80
C SER A 461 24.89 47.11 -29.15
N SER A 462 25.24 47.28 -30.42
CA SER A 462 26.05 48.40 -30.94
C SER A 462 25.24 49.63 -31.36
N ARG A 463 23.90 49.49 -31.38
CA ARG A 463 22.94 50.57 -31.55
C ARG A 463 22.40 50.98 -30.18
#